data_AF-A0A0C2RYH6-F1
#
_entry.id   AF-A0A0C2RYH6-F1
#
_cell.length_a   1.000
_cell.length_b   1.000
_cell.length_c   1.000
_cell.angle_alpha   90.00
_cell.angle_beta   90.00
_cell.angle_gamma   90.00
#
_symmetry.space_group_name_H-M   'P 1'
#
loop_
_entity.id
_entity.type
_entity.pdbx_description
1 polymer ?
#
loop_
_entity_poly.entity_id
_entity_poly.type
_entity_poly.pdbx_seq_one_letter_code
_entity_poly.pdbx_strand_id
1 'polypeptide(L)'
;MCIKVAGLFASGAETGRRACAFLTVVSMCLTEGPDTWRNAATEQYVTEKLLNARQALLAKGCYLGVADDRLAEKLVWERVGNAERLVTEEAAEVAAAECWTFFESGQQGRVPEPPSPVVLSAIVSVAEEDYCLTSCAMWTGPSDRAPSLADASATCVGVAPPHVVFADDYEQVLKNVRLLMEFGRTKGSAFQKGLLVDDGRLEFCHALFERVSSCTLAGGNKMSVCESASGALPAELRITGWPSDSEETRGALRSMVATHRVNYLEAFDMHGRLIAPREYRRHIKGALVQIHFTLRHWTVLGKDGRCYDAFAADIFSLRVLEPPVSYGLPVVPRKRKYYKLDPLTPDIFPKTLARAGEADSGVKQMG
;
A
#
# COMPACT_ATOMS: atom_id res chain seq x y z
N MET A 1 -7.66 -70.99 39.12
CA MET A 1 -6.46 -70.73 38.29
C MET A 1 -5.93 -69.32 38.59
N CYS A 2 -4.71 -68.97 38.21
CA CYS A 2 -3.92 -67.89 38.85
C CYS A 2 -3.18 -66.98 37.84
N ILE A 3 -2.50 -65.92 38.37
CA ILE A 3 -1.46 -65.03 37.76
C ILE A 3 -2.02 -63.80 36.99
N LYS A 4 -1.52 -62.54 37.09
CA LYS A 4 -0.62 -61.71 37.97
C LYS A 4 -0.72 -60.22 37.47
N VAL A 5 -0.16 -59.13 38.03
CA VAL A 5 0.16 -58.56 39.38
C VAL A 5 0.48 -57.04 39.15
N ALA A 6 -0.05 -56.06 39.90
CA ALA A 6 0.54 -55.31 41.05
C ALA A 6 1.89 -54.54 40.81
N GLY A 7 2.23 -53.45 41.54
CA GLY A 7 1.61 -52.80 42.72
C GLY A 7 1.95 -51.29 42.87
N LEU A 8 1.36 -50.55 43.83
CA LEU A 8 1.82 -50.25 45.22
C LEU A 8 2.86 -49.10 45.31
N PHE A 9 2.81 -48.08 46.19
CA PHE A 9 2.05 -47.78 47.45
C PHE A 9 1.29 -46.40 47.31
N ALA A 10 0.46 -45.80 48.20
CA ALA A 10 0.17 -45.82 49.66
C ALA A 10 1.16 -45.00 50.56
N SER A 11 0.79 -44.28 51.64
CA SER A 11 -0.49 -44.11 52.39
C SER A 11 -0.65 -42.75 53.14
N GLY A 12 -1.86 -42.45 53.66
CA GLY A 12 -2.22 -41.31 54.55
C GLY A 12 -3.38 -40.46 53.97
N ALA A 13 -4.65 -40.55 54.39
CA ALA A 13 -5.28 -40.16 55.68
C ALA A 13 -5.29 -38.63 55.93
N GLU A 14 -6.39 -37.93 56.23
CA GLU A 14 -7.75 -38.38 56.65
C GLU A 14 -8.88 -37.35 56.35
N THR A 15 -10.12 -37.83 56.20
CA THR A 15 -11.46 -37.16 56.23
C THR A 15 -11.66 -35.64 55.98
N GLY A 16 -12.58 -35.29 55.06
CA GLY A 16 -13.27 -33.99 55.02
C GLY A 16 -14.52 -33.99 54.12
N ARG A 17 -15.67 -33.48 54.61
CA ARG A 17 -16.96 -33.47 53.85
C ARG A 17 -17.32 -32.08 53.32
N ARG A 18 -17.71 -31.97 52.04
CA ARG A 18 -19.05 -31.52 51.57
C ARG A 18 -19.07 -31.28 50.07
N ALA A 19 -20.24 -31.50 49.45
CA ALA A 19 -20.51 -31.06 48.09
C ALA A 19 -20.99 -29.60 48.08
N CYS A 20 -20.63 -28.86 47.03
CA CYS A 20 -21.27 -27.59 46.67
C CYS A 20 -21.21 -27.44 45.15
N ALA A 21 -22.30 -27.78 44.46
CA ALA A 21 -22.45 -27.45 43.04
C ALA A 21 -22.75 -25.95 42.94
N PHE A 22 -21.85 -25.17 42.33
CA PHE A 22 -22.08 -23.76 42.05
C PHE A 22 -22.46 -23.57 40.59
N LEU A 23 -23.67 -23.04 40.38
CA LEU A 23 -24.16 -22.56 39.09
C LEU A 23 -23.44 -21.25 38.73
N THR A 24 -22.43 -21.32 37.86
CA THR A 24 -21.79 -20.13 37.29
C THR A 24 -22.67 -19.51 36.20
N VAL A 25 -23.87 -19.06 36.57
CA VAL A 25 -24.72 -18.21 35.74
C VAL A 25 -24.31 -16.75 35.97
N VAL A 26 -23.15 -16.37 35.44
CA VAL A 26 -22.63 -15.01 35.57
C VAL A 26 -23.21 -14.14 34.47
N SER A 27 -24.37 -13.56 34.79
CA SER A 27 -24.83 -12.23 34.37
C SER A 27 -24.12 -11.57 33.17
N MET A 28 -24.61 -11.83 31.96
CA MET A 28 -24.44 -10.91 30.82
C MET A 28 -25.46 -9.76 30.93
N CYS A 29 -25.39 -8.98 32.01
CA CYS A 29 -26.11 -7.72 32.09
C CYS A 29 -25.42 -6.68 31.20
N LEU A 30 -25.97 -6.48 30.00
CA LEU A 30 -25.57 -5.45 29.05
C LEU A 30 -25.62 -4.06 29.68
N THR A 31 -24.46 -3.50 30.04
CA THR A 31 -24.31 -2.07 30.31
C THR A 31 -24.18 -1.32 28.99
N GLU A 32 -25.28 -1.26 28.23
CA GLU A 32 -25.40 -0.37 27.07
C GLU A 32 -25.37 1.08 27.54
N GLY A 33 -24.16 1.65 27.58
CA GLY A 33 -23.95 3.05 27.89
C GLY A 33 -24.59 3.97 26.85
N PRO A 34 -24.98 5.21 27.20
CA PRO A 34 -25.78 6.11 26.36
C PRO A 34 -25.07 6.64 25.09
N ASP A 35 -23.93 6.08 24.69
CA ASP A 35 -23.16 6.40 23.48
C ASP A 35 -23.37 5.37 22.34
N THR A 36 -24.04 4.23 22.58
CA THR A 36 -24.24 3.15 21.58
C THR A 36 -24.83 3.64 20.26
N TRP A 37 -25.81 4.54 20.30
CA TRP A 37 -26.45 5.11 19.10
C TRP A 37 -25.52 6.04 18.29
N ARG A 38 -24.56 6.71 18.95
CA ARG A 38 -23.54 7.52 18.25
C ARG A 38 -22.55 6.63 17.52
N ASN A 39 -22.18 5.51 18.13
CA ASN A 39 -21.32 4.51 17.52
C ASN A 39 -22.01 3.90 16.29
N ALA A 40 -23.25 3.42 16.43
CA ALA A 40 -24.01 2.80 15.32
C ALA A 40 -24.18 3.72 14.10
N ALA A 41 -24.52 5.00 14.29
CA ALA A 41 -24.62 5.97 13.19
C ALA A 41 -23.27 6.24 12.52
N THR A 42 -22.17 6.22 13.29
CA THR A 42 -20.81 6.38 12.77
C THR A 42 -20.35 5.14 12.00
N GLU A 43 -20.64 3.95 12.51
CA GLU A 43 -20.34 2.64 11.92
C GLU A 43 -21.06 2.43 10.59
N GLN A 44 -22.35 2.79 10.50
CA GLN A 44 -23.10 2.79 9.25
C GLN A 44 -22.48 3.74 8.21
N TYR A 45 -22.11 4.95 8.63
CA TYR A 45 -21.47 5.94 7.76
C TYR A 45 -20.09 5.49 7.26
N VAL A 46 -19.27 4.88 8.12
CA VAL A 46 -17.99 4.28 7.75
C VAL A 46 -18.21 3.11 6.78
N THR A 47 -19.17 2.23 7.06
CA THR A 47 -19.51 1.10 6.18
C THR A 47 -19.94 1.57 4.79
N GLU A 48 -20.83 2.58 4.69
CA GLU A 48 -21.24 3.16 3.41
C GLU A 48 -20.05 3.76 2.64
N LYS A 49 -19.20 4.55 3.33
CA LYS A 49 -17.98 5.14 2.76
C LYS A 49 -17.02 4.08 2.21
N LEU A 50 -16.84 2.97 2.93
CA LEU A 50 -15.95 1.88 2.54
C LEU A 50 -16.53 1.03 1.40
N LEU A 51 -17.85 0.80 1.38
CA LEU A 51 -18.54 0.19 0.24
C LEU A 51 -18.44 1.07 -1.03
N ASN A 52 -18.57 2.40 -0.88
CA ASN A 52 -18.37 3.35 -1.98
C ASN A 52 -16.91 3.30 -2.52
N ALA A 53 -15.92 3.17 -1.64
CA ALA A 53 -14.52 2.98 -2.05
C ALA A 53 -14.32 1.63 -2.78
N ARG A 54 -14.89 0.53 -2.26
CA ARG A 54 -14.86 -0.79 -2.91
C ARG A 54 -15.48 -0.73 -4.30
N GLN A 55 -16.67 -0.13 -4.45
CA GLN A 55 -17.36 -0.01 -5.74
C GLN A 55 -16.58 0.85 -6.74
N ALA A 56 -15.90 1.91 -6.28
CA ALA A 56 -15.02 2.73 -7.12
C ALA A 56 -13.74 1.99 -7.58
N LEU A 57 -13.29 0.98 -6.84
CA LEU A 57 -12.20 0.09 -7.24
C LEU A 57 -12.65 -0.98 -8.23
N LEU A 58 -13.81 -1.61 -7.97
CA LEU A 58 -14.45 -2.55 -8.91
C LEU A 58 -14.66 -1.91 -10.29
N ALA A 59 -15.15 -0.67 -10.34
CA ALA A 59 -15.38 0.08 -11.57
C ALA A 59 -14.12 0.39 -12.39
N LYS A 60 -12.90 0.26 -11.81
CA LYS A 60 -11.62 0.44 -12.51
C LYS A 60 -11.07 -0.86 -13.13
N GLY A 61 -11.66 -2.02 -12.82
CA GLY A 61 -11.21 -3.33 -13.32
C GLY A 61 -9.85 -3.86 -12.80
N CYS A 62 -9.03 -3.02 -12.16
CA CYS A 62 -7.69 -3.38 -11.66
C CYS A 62 -7.65 -3.64 -10.14
N TYR A 63 -8.74 -4.13 -9.54
CA TYR A 63 -8.84 -4.41 -8.11
C TYR A 63 -8.61 -5.90 -7.82
N LEU A 64 -7.61 -6.21 -7.00
CA LEU A 64 -7.21 -7.59 -6.71
C LEU A 64 -8.13 -8.29 -5.69
N GLY A 65 -9.03 -7.57 -5.01
CA GLY A 65 -9.99 -8.15 -4.06
C GLY A 65 -11.19 -8.85 -4.70
N VAL A 66 -11.06 -9.32 -5.94
CA VAL A 66 -12.13 -9.95 -6.73
C VAL A 66 -11.69 -11.32 -7.20
N ALA A 67 -12.59 -12.31 -7.17
CA ALA A 67 -12.41 -13.54 -7.91
C ALA A 67 -12.62 -13.28 -9.42
N ASP A 68 -11.60 -12.74 -10.09
CA ASP A 68 -11.50 -12.66 -11.54
C ASP A 68 -10.44 -13.65 -12.03
N ASP A 69 -10.84 -14.89 -12.29
CA ASP A 69 -9.94 -15.92 -12.82
C ASP A 69 -9.38 -15.56 -14.21
N ARG A 70 -9.95 -14.54 -14.88
CA ARG A 70 -9.48 -14.00 -16.16
C ARG A 70 -8.47 -12.84 -15.99
N LEU A 71 -8.00 -12.56 -14.78
CA LEU A 71 -7.03 -11.47 -14.54
C LEU A 71 -5.72 -11.68 -15.32
N ALA A 72 -5.20 -12.91 -15.35
CA ALA A 72 -3.99 -13.24 -16.11
C ALA A 72 -4.22 -13.44 -17.62
N GLU A 73 -5.47 -13.46 -18.10
CA GLU A 73 -5.75 -13.41 -19.55
C GLU A 73 -5.53 -12.01 -20.13
N LYS A 74 -5.49 -10.96 -19.29
CA LYS A 74 -5.50 -9.54 -19.72
C LYS A 74 -4.14 -8.86 -19.54
N LEU A 75 -3.20 -9.54 -18.88
CA LEU A 75 -1.97 -8.97 -18.35
C LEU A 75 -0.77 -9.81 -18.78
N VAL A 76 0.32 -9.17 -19.16
CA VAL A 76 1.57 -9.82 -19.60
C VAL A 76 2.78 -9.22 -18.89
N TRP A 77 3.83 -10.03 -18.72
CA TRP A 77 5.10 -9.60 -18.16
C TRP A 77 6.04 -9.14 -19.29
N GLU A 78 6.21 -7.84 -19.44
CA GLU A 78 7.03 -7.24 -20.49
C GLU A 78 8.41 -6.82 -20.03
N ARG A 79 9.44 -7.03 -20.86
CA ARG A 79 10.83 -6.87 -20.44
C ARG A 79 11.37 -5.47 -20.73
N VAL A 80 11.43 -4.65 -19.68
CA VAL A 80 11.92 -3.27 -19.74
C VAL A 80 13.33 -3.17 -19.16
N GLY A 81 14.32 -3.51 -20.00
CA GLY A 81 15.74 -3.45 -19.66
C GLY A 81 16.22 -4.66 -18.87
N ASN A 82 16.64 -4.43 -17.61
CA ASN A 82 17.14 -5.48 -16.72
C ASN A 82 16.06 -6.12 -15.82
N ALA A 83 14.81 -5.67 -15.93
CA ALA A 83 13.67 -6.17 -15.17
C ALA A 83 12.44 -6.33 -16.09
N GLU A 84 11.50 -7.14 -15.66
CA GLU A 84 10.18 -7.27 -16.25
C GLU A 84 9.14 -6.46 -15.46
N ARG A 85 8.09 -6.02 -16.16
CA ARG A 85 6.99 -5.22 -15.62
C ARG A 85 5.67 -5.87 -16.01
N LEU A 86 4.71 -5.92 -15.11
CA LEU A 86 3.36 -6.31 -15.48
C LEU A 86 2.69 -5.15 -16.23
N VAL A 87 2.16 -5.42 -17.41
CA VAL A 87 1.43 -4.48 -18.28
C VAL A 87 0.11 -5.10 -18.74
N THR A 88 -0.79 -4.32 -19.32
CA THR A 88 -1.94 -4.89 -20.05
C THR A 88 -1.51 -5.42 -21.42
N GLU A 89 -2.20 -6.44 -21.92
CA GLU A 89 -1.96 -7.01 -23.25
C GLU A 89 -2.04 -5.91 -24.34
N GLU A 90 -3.09 -5.08 -24.31
CA GLU A 90 -3.27 -3.90 -25.17
C GLU A 90 -2.06 -2.95 -25.16
N ALA A 91 -1.46 -2.69 -23.99
CA ALA A 91 -0.30 -1.80 -23.89
C ALA A 91 0.97 -2.44 -24.47
N ALA A 92 1.12 -3.76 -24.36
CA ALA A 92 2.20 -4.51 -24.99
C ALA A 92 2.04 -4.55 -26.52
N GLU A 93 0.83 -4.79 -27.04
CA GLU A 93 0.54 -4.78 -28.48
C GLU A 93 0.85 -3.42 -29.11
N VAL A 94 0.42 -2.32 -28.48
CA VAL A 94 0.70 -0.96 -28.96
C VAL A 94 2.22 -0.68 -28.99
N ALA A 95 2.94 -0.99 -27.90
CA ALA A 95 4.38 -0.78 -27.85
C ALA A 95 5.14 -1.66 -28.87
N ALA A 96 4.69 -2.89 -29.11
CA ALA A 96 5.24 -3.78 -30.12
C ALA A 96 5.01 -3.24 -31.56
N ALA A 97 3.83 -2.69 -31.85
CA ALA A 97 3.52 -2.08 -33.14
C ALA A 97 4.34 -0.78 -33.39
N GLU A 98 4.54 0.05 -32.37
CA GLU A 98 5.45 1.20 -32.46
C GLU A 98 6.91 0.76 -32.69
N CYS A 99 7.36 -0.27 -31.98
CA CYS A 99 8.70 -0.86 -32.17
C CYS A 99 8.90 -1.39 -33.60
N TRP A 100 7.94 -2.16 -34.11
CA TRP A 100 7.98 -2.68 -35.49
C TRP A 100 8.08 -1.54 -36.51
N THR A 101 7.23 -0.52 -36.37
CA THR A 101 7.21 0.67 -37.24
C THR A 101 8.56 1.43 -37.22
N PHE A 102 9.19 1.54 -36.04
CA PHE A 102 10.51 2.16 -35.89
C PHE A 102 11.64 1.33 -36.53
N PHE A 103 11.55 0.00 -36.53
CA PHE A 103 12.52 -0.83 -37.24
C PHE A 103 12.30 -0.80 -38.77
N GLU A 104 11.06 -0.82 -39.25
CA GLU A 104 10.75 -0.67 -40.69
C GLU A 104 11.15 0.70 -41.25
N SER A 105 11.09 1.78 -40.46
CA SER A 105 11.58 3.11 -40.87
C SER A 105 13.11 3.20 -41.02
N GLY A 106 13.85 2.12 -40.72
CA GLY A 106 15.30 2.13 -40.64
C GLY A 106 15.82 2.91 -39.42
N GLN A 107 15.11 2.82 -38.29
CA GLN A 107 15.41 3.53 -37.04
C GLN A 107 15.32 5.06 -37.15
N GLN A 108 14.47 5.55 -38.06
CA GLN A 108 14.21 6.97 -38.25
C GLN A 108 12.99 7.41 -37.41
N GLY A 109 13.14 8.54 -36.70
CA GLY A 109 12.07 9.15 -35.90
C GLY A 109 12.34 9.14 -34.39
N ARG A 110 11.27 9.14 -33.60
CA ARG A 110 11.32 8.98 -32.14
C ARG A 110 11.50 7.49 -31.81
N VAL A 111 12.43 7.16 -30.93
CA VAL A 111 12.53 5.81 -30.34
C VAL A 111 11.25 5.55 -29.53
N PRO A 112 10.50 4.45 -29.79
CA PRO A 112 9.31 4.10 -29.03
C PRO A 112 9.56 3.98 -27.53
N GLU A 113 8.54 4.29 -26.73
CA GLU A 113 8.63 4.19 -25.28
C GLU A 113 8.16 2.81 -24.80
N PRO A 114 8.75 2.25 -23.73
CA PRO A 114 8.34 0.95 -23.22
C PRO A 114 6.89 1.00 -22.70
N PRO A 115 6.16 -0.13 -22.74
CA PRO A 115 4.76 -0.17 -22.33
C PRO A 115 4.59 0.29 -20.87
N SER A 116 3.51 1.05 -20.63
CA SER A 116 3.22 1.58 -19.30
C SER A 116 2.81 0.45 -18.34
N PRO A 117 3.39 0.36 -17.13
CA PRO A 117 3.05 -0.68 -16.16
C PRO A 117 1.59 -0.56 -15.70
N VAL A 118 0.93 -1.71 -15.52
CA VAL A 118 -0.44 -1.75 -15.01
C VAL A 118 -0.49 -1.32 -13.54
N VAL A 119 -1.40 -0.41 -13.21
CA VAL A 119 -1.62 0.06 -11.84
C VAL A 119 -2.68 -0.81 -11.18
N LEU A 120 -2.23 -1.85 -10.48
CA LEU A 120 -3.06 -2.71 -9.65
C LEU A 120 -3.53 -1.96 -8.39
N SER A 121 -4.51 -2.54 -7.69
CA SER A 121 -5.01 -1.99 -6.44
C SER A 121 -5.45 -3.05 -5.43
N ALA A 122 -5.22 -2.75 -4.15
CA ALA A 122 -5.60 -3.56 -3.02
C ALA A 122 -6.09 -2.67 -1.85
N ILE A 123 -6.93 -3.22 -0.98
CA ILE A 123 -7.20 -2.66 0.34
C ILE A 123 -6.46 -3.50 1.36
N VAL A 124 -5.67 -2.85 2.21
CA VAL A 124 -4.89 -3.48 3.29
C VAL A 124 -4.92 -2.60 4.53
N SER A 125 -4.72 -3.19 5.70
CA SER A 125 -4.28 -2.41 6.87
C SER A 125 -2.76 -2.37 6.89
N VAL A 126 -2.16 -1.19 7.10
CA VAL A 126 -0.71 -1.07 7.19
C VAL A 126 -0.24 -1.53 8.56
N ALA A 127 0.71 -2.45 8.59
CA ALA A 127 1.37 -2.94 9.80
C ALA A 127 1.90 -1.80 10.70
N GLU A 128 1.93 -2.06 12.01
CA GLU A 128 2.57 -1.17 12.97
C GLU A 128 4.08 -1.46 13.06
N GLU A 129 4.43 -2.73 13.02
CA GLU A 129 5.73 -3.30 12.73
C GLU A 129 6.12 -3.16 11.24
N ASP A 130 7.38 -3.43 10.89
CA ASP A 130 7.92 -3.43 9.51
C ASP A 130 7.63 -2.15 8.69
N TYR A 131 7.43 -1.03 9.38
CA TYR A 131 7.11 0.27 8.78
C TYR A 131 8.36 1.13 8.58
N CYS A 132 8.81 1.25 7.34
CA CYS A 132 9.90 2.15 6.92
C CYS A 132 9.41 3.35 6.09
N LEU A 133 8.10 3.44 5.78
CA LEU A 133 7.48 4.42 4.87
C LEU A 133 7.52 5.86 5.43
N THR A 134 8.71 6.46 5.33
CA THR A 134 9.13 7.74 5.91
C THR A 134 9.94 8.50 4.85
N SER A 135 10.10 9.82 5.00
CA SER A 135 10.84 10.63 4.01
C SER A 135 12.31 10.23 3.83
N CYS A 136 12.91 9.48 4.76
CA CYS A 136 14.28 8.99 4.64
C CYS A 136 14.39 7.46 4.59
N ALA A 137 13.27 6.73 4.43
CA ALA A 137 13.23 5.26 4.49
C ALA A 137 13.90 4.66 5.74
N MET A 138 13.87 5.39 6.88
CA MET A 138 14.62 5.08 8.10
C MET A 138 16.15 4.94 7.92
N TRP A 139 16.73 5.46 6.84
CA TRP A 139 18.18 5.41 6.55
C TRP A 139 18.97 6.22 7.58
N THR A 140 19.90 5.55 8.27
CA THR A 140 20.79 6.11 9.30
C THR A 140 22.24 6.24 8.84
N GLY A 141 22.57 5.74 7.65
CA GLY A 141 23.92 5.74 7.07
C GLY A 141 24.11 4.59 6.08
N PRO A 142 25.26 4.54 5.38
CA PRO A 142 25.61 3.47 4.45
C PRO A 142 25.48 2.07 5.07
N SER A 143 24.89 1.14 4.33
CA SER A 143 24.72 -0.26 4.75
C SER A 143 24.73 -1.23 3.56
N ASP A 144 24.93 -2.52 3.82
CA ASP A 144 24.90 -3.58 2.79
C ASP A 144 23.59 -3.63 1.96
N ARG A 145 22.49 -3.11 2.52
CA ARG A 145 21.18 -3.05 1.84
C ARG A 145 20.92 -1.72 1.14
N ALA A 146 21.48 -0.62 1.66
CA ALA A 146 21.35 0.73 1.10
C ALA A 146 22.68 1.49 1.27
N PRO A 147 23.63 1.32 0.32
CA PRO A 147 24.95 1.94 0.38
C PRO A 147 24.91 3.47 0.39
N SER A 148 23.90 4.06 -0.25
CA SER A 148 23.59 5.49 -0.17
C SER A 148 22.11 5.72 0.15
N LEU A 149 21.75 6.96 0.47
CA LEU A 149 20.36 7.39 0.64
C LEU A 149 19.53 7.23 -0.65
N ALA A 150 20.15 7.26 -1.83
CA ALA A 150 19.46 7.06 -3.10
C ALA A 150 18.99 5.60 -3.28
N ASP A 151 19.67 4.64 -2.63
CA ASP A 151 19.34 3.21 -2.64
C ASP A 151 18.27 2.85 -1.58
N ALA A 152 17.84 3.82 -0.76
CA ALA A 152 16.95 3.58 0.37
C ALA A 152 15.47 3.61 -0.06
N SER A 153 14.88 2.43 -0.24
CA SER A 153 13.44 2.26 -0.53
C SER A 153 12.59 2.41 0.73
N ALA A 154 11.58 3.28 0.68
CA ALA A 154 10.58 3.40 1.72
C ALA A 154 9.58 2.24 1.62
N THR A 155 9.52 1.36 2.62
CA THR A 155 8.65 0.16 2.60
C THR A 155 7.59 0.17 3.69
N CYS A 156 6.49 -0.54 3.45
CA CYS A 156 5.50 -0.88 4.47
C CYS A 156 4.84 -2.23 4.15
N VAL A 157 4.48 -2.97 5.19
CA VAL A 157 3.77 -4.25 5.05
C VAL A 157 2.26 -4.03 5.19
N GLY A 158 1.48 -4.60 4.27
CA GLY A 158 0.02 -4.65 4.30
C GLY A 158 -0.49 -5.99 4.82
N VAL A 159 -1.29 -5.95 5.88
CA VAL A 159 -1.98 -7.09 6.51
C VAL A 159 -3.49 -7.05 6.22
N ALA A 160 -4.21 -8.12 6.60
CA ALA A 160 -5.65 -8.23 6.43
C ALA A 160 -6.41 -7.05 7.06
N PRO A 161 -7.34 -6.40 6.33
CA PRO A 161 -8.24 -5.40 6.89
C PRO A 161 -9.10 -5.96 8.04
N PRO A 162 -9.24 -5.24 9.17
CA PRO A 162 -10.15 -5.65 10.25
C PRO A 162 -11.63 -5.35 9.93
N HIS A 163 -11.89 -4.51 8.91
CA HIS A 163 -13.24 -4.10 8.56
C HIS A 163 -13.90 -5.13 7.61
N VAL A 164 -15.05 -5.68 8.02
CA VAL A 164 -15.73 -6.82 7.37
C VAL A 164 -15.96 -6.67 5.86
N VAL A 165 -16.15 -5.44 5.37
CA VAL A 165 -16.29 -5.10 3.93
C VAL A 165 -15.11 -5.58 3.06
N PHE A 166 -13.93 -5.83 3.65
CA PHE A 166 -12.72 -6.22 2.91
C PHE A 166 -12.03 -7.49 3.47
N ALA A 167 -12.67 -8.22 4.40
CA ALA A 167 -12.09 -9.43 4.98
C ALA A 167 -11.89 -10.50 3.90
N ASP A 168 -12.98 -10.88 3.22
CA ASP A 168 -12.99 -11.84 2.11
C ASP A 168 -12.15 -11.36 0.91
N ASP A 169 -12.15 -10.03 0.65
CA ASP A 169 -11.38 -9.41 -0.43
C ASP A 169 -9.88 -9.68 -0.27
N TYR A 170 -9.35 -9.64 0.96
CA TYR A 170 -7.91 -9.82 1.19
C TYR A 170 -7.43 -11.23 0.85
N GLU A 171 -8.25 -12.27 1.08
CA GLU A 171 -7.92 -13.62 0.61
C GLU A 171 -7.83 -13.69 -0.92
N GLN A 172 -8.72 -12.98 -1.63
CA GLN A 172 -8.65 -12.86 -3.09
C GLN A 172 -7.43 -12.04 -3.54
N VAL A 173 -7.06 -10.97 -2.84
CA VAL A 173 -5.80 -10.23 -3.11
C VAL A 173 -4.61 -11.20 -3.04
N LEU A 174 -4.53 -12.02 -2.00
CA LEU A 174 -3.43 -12.99 -1.85
C LEU A 174 -3.49 -14.13 -2.88
N LYS A 175 -4.68 -14.62 -3.26
CA LYS A 175 -4.85 -15.58 -4.37
C LYS A 175 -4.31 -14.99 -5.68
N ASN A 176 -4.74 -13.78 -6.02
CA ASN A 176 -4.42 -13.11 -7.27
C ASN A 176 -2.94 -12.68 -7.33
N VAL A 177 -2.36 -12.20 -6.22
CA VAL A 177 -0.91 -11.91 -6.15
C VAL A 177 -0.07 -13.15 -6.39
N ARG A 178 -0.40 -14.30 -5.77
CA ARG A 178 0.30 -15.57 -6.00
C ARG A 178 0.18 -16.02 -7.47
N LEU A 179 -0.99 -15.86 -8.07
CA LEU A 179 -1.25 -16.19 -9.46
C LEU A 179 -0.41 -15.33 -10.43
N LEU A 180 -0.30 -14.02 -10.18
CA LEU A 180 0.54 -13.10 -10.97
C LEU A 180 2.06 -13.38 -10.79
N MET A 181 2.48 -13.79 -9.59
CA MET A 181 3.87 -14.18 -9.31
C MET A 181 4.26 -15.51 -9.98
N GLU A 182 3.39 -16.52 -9.96
CA GLU A 182 3.67 -17.79 -10.66
C GLU A 182 3.62 -17.63 -12.18
N PHE A 183 2.73 -16.75 -12.69
CA PHE A 183 2.70 -16.37 -14.11
C PHE A 183 3.99 -15.68 -14.59
N GLY A 184 4.63 -14.87 -13.72
CA GLY A 184 5.91 -14.22 -14.02
C GLY A 184 7.16 -15.03 -13.70
N ARG A 185 7.03 -16.27 -13.25
CA ARG A 185 8.14 -17.05 -12.68
C ARG A 185 9.15 -17.52 -13.73
N THR A 186 10.44 -17.36 -13.44
CA THR A 186 11.50 -17.89 -14.31
C THR A 186 11.52 -19.43 -14.24
N LYS A 187 11.48 -20.11 -15.39
CA LYS A 187 11.56 -21.58 -15.45
C LYS A 187 12.86 -22.09 -14.81
N GLY A 188 12.74 -22.94 -13.80
CA GLY A 188 13.88 -23.46 -13.02
C GLY A 188 14.29 -22.60 -11.82
N SER A 189 13.60 -21.49 -11.55
CA SER A 189 13.80 -20.65 -10.36
C SER A 189 13.50 -21.42 -9.06
N ALA A 190 14.48 -21.39 -8.15
CA ALA A 190 14.46 -22.19 -6.93
C ALA A 190 13.44 -21.71 -5.89
N PHE A 191 13.21 -20.40 -5.80
CA PHE A 191 12.24 -19.76 -4.90
C PHE A 191 11.91 -18.34 -5.37
N GLN A 192 10.83 -17.78 -4.83
CA GLN A 192 10.39 -16.39 -5.05
C GLN A 192 10.68 -15.55 -3.80
N LYS A 193 10.85 -14.23 -3.94
CA LYS A 193 11.10 -13.31 -2.81
C LYS A 193 10.53 -11.92 -3.04
N GLY A 194 10.15 -11.23 -1.97
CA GLY A 194 9.84 -9.80 -1.93
C GLY A 194 8.37 -9.56 -1.61
N LEU A 195 7.55 -9.41 -2.66
CA LEU A 195 6.13 -9.06 -2.58
C LEU A 195 5.31 -9.80 -1.51
N LEU A 196 5.49 -11.11 -1.36
CA LEU A 196 4.87 -11.89 -0.28
C LEU A 196 5.88 -12.10 0.87
N VAL A 197 5.46 -11.70 2.08
CA VAL A 197 6.22 -11.85 3.32
C VAL A 197 5.49 -12.82 4.25
N ASP A 198 6.16 -13.93 4.55
CA ASP A 198 5.80 -14.97 5.52
C ASP A 198 4.29 -15.32 5.54
N ASP A 199 3.58 -14.99 6.64
CA ASP A 199 2.20 -15.40 6.93
C ASP A 199 1.12 -14.69 6.07
N GLY A 200 1.32 -14.64 4.75
CA GLY A 200 0.40 -14.03 3.80
C GLY A 200 0.38 -12.50 3.86
N ARG A 201 1.45 -11.85 4.33
CA ARG A 201 1.57 -10.38 4.37
C ARG A 201 2.13 -9.88 3.04
N LEU A 202 1.86 -8.62 2.68
CA LEU A 202 2.31 -8.02 1.41
C LEU A 202 3.33 -6.89 1.67
N GLU A 203 4.56 -6.99 1.14
CA GLU A 203 5.51 -5.88 1.18
C GLU A 203 5.33 -4.95 -0.02
N PHE A 204 5.09 -3.66 0.28
CA PHE A 204 5.03 -2.58 -0.69
C PHE A 204 6.24 -1.67 -0.52
N CYS A 205 6.84 -1.19 -1.62
CA CYS A 205 8.02 -0.34 -1.61
C CYS A 205 7.85 0.91 -2.46
N HIS A 206 8.62 1.96 -2.18
CA HIS A 206 8.65 3.17 -2.99
C HIS A 206 10.07 3.77 -3.01
N ALA A 207 10.64 3.94 -4.19
CA ALA A 207 11.95 4.57 -4.37
C ALA A 207 11.81 6.10 -4.21
N LEU A 208 12.36 6.65 -3.12
CA LEU A 208 12.23 8.07 -2.73
C LEU A 208 13.00 9.04 -3.64
N PHE A 209 13.98 8.53 -4.38
CA PHE A 209 14.90 9.33 -5.17
C PHE A 209 15.13 8.70 -6.53
N GLU A 210 15.05 9.52 -7.58
CA GLU A 210 15.37 9.11 -8.94
C GLU A 210 16.62 9.85 -9.42
N ARG A 211 17.53 9.14 -10.08
CA ARG A 211 18.69 9.78 -10.72
C ARG A 211 18.21 10.65 -11.87
N VAL A 212 18.60 11.92 -11.85
CA VAL A 212 18.40 12.81 -13.00
C VAL A 212 19.38 12.39 -14.08
N SER A 213 18.87 11.81 -15.16
CA SER A 213 19.65 11.54 -16.36
C SER A 213 20.28 12.84 -16.88
N SER A 214 21.60 12.95 -16.80
CA SER A 214 22.33 14.04 -17.41
C SER A 214 22.30 13.85 -18.93
N CYS A 215 21.25 14.38 -19.56
CA CYS A 215 21.08 14.37 -21.01
C CYS A 215 22.19 15.19 -21.68
N THR A 216 23.32 14.53 -21.93
CA THR A 216 24.49 15.11 -22.59
C THR A 216 24.19 15.28 -24.07
N LEU A 217 23.44 16.33 -24.40
CA LEU A 217 23.20 16.75 -25.77
C LEU A 217 24.55 16.91 -26.48
N ALA A 218 24.70 16.26 -27.63
CA ALA A 218 25.98 16.09 -28.33
C ALA A 218 26.54 17.36 -29.01
N GLY A 219 26.19 18.54 -28.48
CA GLY A 219 26.45 19.87 -29.05
C GLY A 219 27.08 20.86 -28.06
N GLY A 220 27.93 20.38 -27.13
CA GLY A 220 28.87 21.18 -26.34
C GLY A 220 28.32 22.15 -25.27
N ASN A 221 27.06 22.59 -25.40
CA ASN A 221 26.48 23.60 -24.53
C ASN A 221 25.84 22.96 -23.28
N LYS A 222 26.40 23.23 -22.09
CA LYS A 222 25.86 22.75 -20.80
C LYS A 222 24.61 23.54 -20.39
N MET A 223 23.52 23.33 -21.12
CA MET A 223 22.18 23.78 -20.72
C MET A 223 21.89 23.20 -19.34
N SER A 224 21.59 24.05 -18.36
CA SER A 224 21.19 23.61 -17.01
C SER A 224 19.97 22.70 -17.09
N VAL A 225 19.91 21.63 -16.28
CA VAL A 225 18.75 20.73 -16.23
C VAL A 225 17.47 21.54 -16.09
N CYS A 226 16.61 21.44 -17.09
CA CYS A 226 15.39 22.24 -17.17
C CYS A 226 14.37 21.74 -16.13
N GLU A 227 14.26 22.44 -15.00
CA GLU A 227 13.18 22.29 -14.00
C GLU A 227 11.85 22.86 -14.57
N SER A 228 11.46 22.42 -15.77
CA SER A 228 10.45 23.08 -16.60
C SER A 228 9.05 22.48 -16.44
N ALA A 229 8.06 23.38 -16.46
CA ALA A 229 6.63 23.13 -16.65
C ALA A 229 5.86 22.31 -15.60
N SER A 230 6.51 21.70 -14.59
CA SER A 230 5.78 21.29 -13.38
C SER A 230 5.46 22.53 -12.52
N GLY A 231 4.18 22.81 -12.29
CA GLY A 231 3.73 23.97 -11.51
C GLY A 231 4.36 23.98 -10.13
N ALA A 232 5.05 25.09 -9.79
CA ALA A 232 6.10 25.15 -8.77
C ALA A 232 5.82 24.33 -7.49
N LEU A 233 6.37 23.11 -7.44
CA LEU A 233 6.18 22.19 -6.32
C LEU A 233 6.61 22.84 -4.99
N PRO A 234 5.87 22.63 -3.88
CA PRO A 234 6.26 23.07 -2.55
C PRO A 234 7.70 22.66 -2.22
N ALA A 235 8.44 23.53 -1.52
CA ALA A 235 9.85 23.27 -1.19
C ALA A 235 10.05 21.96 -0.41
N GLU A 236 9.07 21.54 0.40
CA GLU A 236 9.09 20.28 1.15
C GLU A 236 9.03 19.01 0.28
N LEU A 237 8.72 19.14 -1.02
CA LEU A 237 8.75 18.04 -2.01
C LEU A 237 9.96 18.11 -2.95
N ARG A 238 10.83 19.11 -2.78
CA ARG A 238 12.08 19.24 -3.52
C ARG A 238 13.23 18.77 -2.66
N ILE A 239 14.27 18.22 -3.30
CA ILE A 239 15.44 17.65 -2.60
C ILE A 239 16.14 18.62 -1.64
N THR A 240 16.01 19.94 -1.86
CA THR A 240 16.57 21.00 -1.02
C THR A 240 15.74 21.33 0.24
N GLY A 241 14.44 21.03 0.25
CA GLY A 241 13.57 21.21 1.42
C GLY A 241 13.02 19.88 1.98
N TRP A 242 13.45 18.75 1.41
CA TRP A 242 13.01 17.41 1.75
C TRP A 242 13.31 17.07 3.23
N PRO A 243 12.33 16.54 3.99
CA PRO A 243 12.47 16.37 5.43
C PRO A 243 13.37 15.18 5.81
N SER A 244 14.22 15.41 6.81
CA SER A 244 15.20 14.48 7.32
C SER A 244 15.48 14.74 8.80
N ASP A 245 15.51 13.68 9.61
CA ASP A 245 15.62 13.77 11.06
C ASP A 245 17.06 13.59 11.60
N SER A 246 17.97 13.03 10.79
CA SER A 246 19.40 12.83 11.12
C SER A 246 20.32 13.86 10.43
N GLU A 247 21.62 13.94 10.79
CA GLU A 247 22.60 14.77 10.06
C GLU A 247 23.16 14.03 8.85
N GLU A 248 23.30 12.71 8.94
CA GLU A 248 23.80 11.79 7.93
C GLU A 248 22.95 11.88 6.66
N THR A 249 21.62 11.80 6.83
CA THR A 249 20.64 11.95 5.75
C THR A 249 20.62 13.39 5.21
N ARG A 250 20.76 14.42 6.07
CA ARG A 250 20.91 15.80 5.60
C ARG A 250 22.21 16.01 4.82
N GLY A 251 23.29 15.29 5.15
CA GLY A 251 24.54 15.25 4.41
C GLY A 251 24.39 14.62 3.03
N ALA A 252 23.73 13.47 2.95
CA ALA A 252 23.43 12.80 1.69
C ALA A 252 22.49 13.62 0.79
N LEU A 253 21.42 14.22 1.34
CA LEU A 253 20.54 15.12 0.58
C LEU A 253 21.32 16.30 -0.04
N ARG A 254 22.26 16.90 0.70
CA ARG A 254 23.12 18.00 0.22
C ARG A 254 24.02 17.59 -0.96
N SER A 255 24.53 16.35 -1.02
CA SER A 255 25.33 15.88 -2.17
C SER A 255 24.47 15.41 -3.35
N MET A 256 23.24 14.95 -3.09
CA MET A 256 22.33 14.46 -4.12
C MET A 256 21.67 15.57 -4.96
N VAL A 257 21.62 16.83 -4.50
CA VAL A 257 20.93 17.96 -5.16
C VAL A 257 21.25 18.10 -6.67
N ALA A 258 22.50 17.86 -7.07
CA ALA A 258 22.95 18.02 -8.46
C ALA A 258 22.78 16.76 -9.33
N THR A 259 22.30 15.65 -8.77
CA THR A 259 22.31 14.31 -9.42
C THR A 259 21.00 13.53 -9.31
N HIS A 260 20.13 13.86 -8.36
CA HIS A 260 18.87 13.17 -8.11
C HIS A 260 17.72 14.16 -7.90
N ARG A 261 16.51 13.73 -8.27
CA ARG A 261 15.25 14.38 -7.89
C ARG A 261 14.56 13.54 -6.83
N VAL A 262 13.75 14.19 -6.01
CA VAL A 262 12.78 13.50 -5.14
C VAL A 262 11.70 12.89 -6.02
N ASN A 263 11.41 11.61 -5.80
CA ASN A 263 10.16 10.98 -6.17
C ASN A 263 9.35 10.87 -4.88
N TYR A 264 8.33 11.72 -4.72
CA TYR A 264 7.55 11.77 -3.49
C TYR A 264 6.32 10.86 -3.62
N LEU A 265 6.00 10.13 -2.56
CA LEU A 265 4.83 9.28 -2.54
C LEU A 265 3.55 10.13 -2.55
N GLU A 266 2.67 9.84 -3.51
CA GLU A 266 1.32 10.40 -3.56
C GLU A 266 0.40 9.70 -2.55
N ALA A 267 0.62 9.98 -1.26
CA ALA A 267 -0.17 9.47 -0.14
C ALA A 267 -1.25 10.48 0.31
N PHE A 268 -2.52 10.17 0.08
CA PHE A 268 -3.65 11.03 0.42
C PHE A 268 -4.31 10.63 1.74
N ASP A 269 -4.77 11.60 2.51
CA ASP A 269 -5.52 11.38 3.75
C ASP A 269 -6.97 10.94 3.49
N MET A 270 -7.73 10.71 4.57
CA MET A 270 -9.11 10.24 4.50
C MET A 270 -10.08 11.20 3.77
N HIS A 271 -9.67 12.45 3.51
CA HIS A 271 -10.40 13.47 2.75
C HIS A 271 -9.82 13.66 1.33
N GLY A 272 -8.93 12.78 0.87
CA GLY A 272 -8.28 12.86 -0.45
C GLY A 272 -7.21 13.96 -0.55
N ARG A 273 -6.68 14.46 0.57
CA ARG A 273 -5.69 15.56 0.60
C ARG A 273 -4.28 15.01 0.75
N LEU A 274 -3.34 15.45 -0.07
CA LEU A 274 -1.98 14.90 -0.06
C LEU A 274 -1.24 15.19 1.27
N ILE A 275 -0.76 14.12 1.91
CA ILE A 275 -0.05 14.11 3.19
C ILE A 275 1.39 14.61 2.96
N ALA A 276 1.87 15.52 3.80
CA ALA A 276 3.26 15.98 3.74
C ALA A 276 4.24 14.86 4.15
N PRO A 277 5.45 14.75 3.58
CA PRO A 277 6.36 13.63 3.86
C PRO A 277 6.79 13.49 5.34
N ARG A 278 6.78 14.58 6.11
CA ARG A 278 6.97 14.58 7.58
C ARG A 278 5.84 13.86 8.34
N GLU A 279 4.67 13.75 7.73
CA GLU A 279 3.43 13.31 8.35
C GLU A 279 2.99 11.91 7.89
N TYR A 280 3.69 11.28 6.93
CA TYR A 280 3.43 9.91 6.45
C TYR A 280 3.28 8.91 7.61
N ARG A 281 4.29 8.78 8.47
CA ARG A 281 4.31 7.85 9.62
C ARG A 281 3.16 8.04 10.60
N ARG A 282 2.57 9.25 10.67
CA ARG A 282 1.43 9.55 11.54
C ARG A 282 0.08 9.19 10.92
N HIS A 283 -0.04 9.24 9.60
CA HIS A 283 -1.31 9.04 8.91
C HIS A 283 -1.45 7.65 8.28
N ILE A 284 -0.33 6.93 8.03
CA ILE A 284 -0.31 5.70 7.25
C ILE A 284 -0.02 4.46 8.12
N LYS A 285 0.90 4.53 9.09
CA LYS A 285 1.20 3.39 9.99
C LYS A 285 -0.03 3.02 10.82
N GLY A 286 -0.49 1.77 10.77
CA GLY A 286 -1.70 1.31 11.47
C GLY A 286 -3.02 1.73 10.81
N ALA A 287 -3.00 2.33 9.61
CA ALA A 287 -4.19 2.83 8.92
C ALA A 287 -4.81 1.79 7.98
N LEU A 288 -6.12 1.86 7.74
CA LEU A 288 -6.76 1.15 6.62
C LEU A 288 -6.53 1.97 5.35
N VAL A 289 -5.91 1.37 4.33
CA VAL A 289 -5.46 2.07 3.12
C VAL A 289 -5.88 1.36 1.84
N GLN A 290 -6.19 2.18 0.84
CA GLN A 290 -6.23 1.81 -0.56
C GLN A 290 -4.85 2.06 -1.17
N ILE A 291 -4.17 1.01 -1.62
CA ILE A 291 -2.86 1.12 -2.27
C ILE A 291 -3.04 0.91 -3.77
N HIS A 292 -2.51 1.84 -4.56
CA HIS A 292 -2.29 1.70 -5.99
C HIS A 292 -0.81 1.41 -6.23
N PHE A 293 -0.49 0.34 -6.94
CA PHE A 293 0.88 -0.11 -7.13
C PHE A 293 1.09 -0.76 -8.49
N THR A 294 2.35 -0.79 -8.92
CA THR A 294 2.80 -1.50 -10.13
C THR A 294 3.66 -2.69 -9.72
N LEU A 295 3.75 -3.72 -10.57
CA LEU A 295 4.58 -4.90 -10.28
C LEU A 295 5.83 -4.95 -11.16
N ARG A 296 6.98 -5.16 -10.50
CA ARG A 296 8.26 -5.49 -11.15
C ARG A 296 8.71 -6.90 -10.77
N HIS A 297 9.32 -7.58 -11.74
CA HIS A 297 9.97 -8.88 -11.59
C HIS A 297 11.43 -8.78 -12.06
N TRP A 298 12.36 -9.46 -11.39
CA TRP A 298 13.69 -9.72 -11.93
C TRP A 298 14.32 -10.98 -11.33
N THR A 299 14.95 -11.79 -12.16
CA THR A 299 15.76 -12.93 -11.72
C THR A 299 17.06 -12.44 -11.08
N VAL A 300 17.48 -13.05 -9.97
CA VAL A 300 18.77 -12.81 -9.31
C VAL A 300 19.57 -14.10 -9.24
N LEU A 301 20.86 -14.04 -9.59
CA LEU A 301 21.79 -15.15 -9.43
C LEU A 301 22.40 -15.17 -8.02
N GLY A 302 22.14 -16.23 -7.27
CA GLY A 302 22.68 -16.48 -5.94
C GLY A 302 24.17 -16.85 -5.94
N LYS A 303 24.83 -16.68 -4.79
CA LYS A 303 26.25 -17.04 -4.58
C LYS A 303 26.53 -18.55 -4.69
N ASP A 304 25.48 -19.36 -4.59
CA ASP A 304 25.46 -20.82 -4.79
C ASP A 304 25.22 -21.22 -6.26
N GLY A 305 25.13 -20.25 -7.17
CA GLY A 305 24.87 -20.46 -8.59
C GLY A 305 23.40 -20.71 -8.94
N ARG A 306 22.47 -20.61 -7.98
CA ARG A 306 21.03 -20.80 -8.23
C ARG A 306 20.34 -19.48 -8.56
N CYS A 307 19.43 -19.50 -9.52
CA CYS A 307 18.54 -18.37 -9.76
C CYS A 307 17.35 -18.40 -8.80
N TYR A 308 16.96 -17.22 -8.32
CA TYR A 308 15.71 -16.98 -7.62
C TYR A 308 15.02 -15.73 -8.20
N ASP A 309 13.69 -15.68 -8.10
CA ASP A 309 12.90 -14.58 -8.64
C ASP A 309 12.59 -13.54 -7.56
N ALA A 310 12.84 -12.27 -7.84
CA ALA A 310 12.50 -11.16 -6.97
C ALA A 310 11.31 -10.37 -7.56
N PHE A 311 10.28 -10.17 -6.73
CA PHE A 311 9.08 -9.40 -7.07
C PHE A 311 8.93 -8.20 -6.14
N ALA A 312 8.55 -7.05 -6.68
CA ALA A 312 8.28 -5.83 -5.91
C ALA A 312 6.93 -5.21 -6.31
N ALA A 313 6.18 -4.72 -5.32
CA ALA A 313 5.05 -3.83 -5.53
C ALA A 313 5.48 -2.38 -5.28
N ASP A 314 5.77 -1.67 -6.37
CA ASP A 314 6.13 -0.26 -6.31
C ASP A 314 4.87 0.59 -6.14
N ILE A 315 4.74 1.26 -4.99
CA ILE A 315 3.60 2.12 -4.67
C ILE A 315 3.59 3.31 -5.63
N PHE A 316 2.52 3.38 -6.43
CA PHE A 316 2.21 4.48 -7.33
C PHE A 316 1.50 5.60 -6.57
N SER A 317 0.49 5.25 -5.78
CA SER A 317 -0.18 6.16 -4.83
C SER A 317 -0.87 5.38 -3.71
N LEU A 318 -1.25 6.07 -2.64
CA LEU A 318 -1.92 5.49 -1.49
C LEU A 318 -3.01 6.45 -1.00
N ARG A 319 -4.16 5.93 -0.56
CA ARG A 319 -5.18 6.74 0.14
C ARG A 319 -5.60 6.07 1.44
N VAL A 320 -5.52 6.82 2.53
CA VAL A 320 -6.11 6.43 3.81
C VAL A 320 -7.63 6.37 3.65
N LEU A 321 -8.24 5.25 3.99
CA LEU A 321 -9.70 5.11 4.08
C LEU A 321 -10.16 5.35 5.52
N GLU A 322 -9.43 4.80 6.49
CA GLU A 322 -9.64 4.97 7.93
C GLU A 322 -8.30 5.30 8.61
N PRO A 323 -8.22 6.36 9.45
CA PRO A 323 -6.99 6.73 10.13
C PRO A 323 -6.59 5.70 11.20
N PRO A 324 -5.32 5.66 11.60
CA PRO A 324 -4.87 4.69 12.61
C PRO A 324 -5.47 4.96 13.98
N VAL A 325 -5.78 3.89 14.74
CA VAL A 325 -6.35 3.97 16.10
C VAL A 325 -5.48 4.82 17.03
N SER A 326 -4.15 4.74 16.86
CA SER A 326 -3.15 5.51 17.60
C SER A 326 -3.19 7.03 17.36
N TYR A 327 -4.01 7.53 16.42
CA TYR A 327 -4.19 8.97 16.22
C TYR A 327 -4.85 9.66 17.44
N GLY A 328 -5.66 8.92 18.21
CA GLY A 328 -6.04 9.17 19.62
C GLY A 328 -6.84 10.45 19.96
N LEU A 329 -6.92 11.41 19.06
CA LEU A 329 -7.58 12.71 19.22
C LEU A 329 -8.30 13.07 17.93
N PRO A 330 -9.49 13.71 17.99
CA PRO A 330 -10.23 14.11 16.80
C PRO A 330 -9.40 15.05 15.92
N VAL A 331 -9.31 14.75 14.63
CA VAL A 331 -8.47 15.47 13.67
C VAL A 331 -9.08 16.82 13.31
N VAL A 332 -9.02 17.79 14.23
CA VAL A 332 -9.55 19.14 14.01
C VAL A 332 -9.01 19.73 12.69
N PRO A 333 -9.87 20.07 11.71
CA PRO A 333 -9.42 20.48 10.38
C PRO A 333 -8.61 21.79 10.40
N ARG A 334 -7.29 21.66 10.52
CA ARG A 334 -6.36 22.78 10.37
C ARG A 334 -6.46 23.31 8.94
N LYS A 335 -6.90 24.56 8.78
CA LYS A 335 -6.98 25.27 7.48
C LYS A 335 -5.58 25.44 6.87
N ARG A 336 -5.10 24.40 6.18
CA ARG A 336 -3.92 24.42 5.30
C ARG A 336 -4.38 24.68 3.86
N LYS A 337 -3.49 25.21 3.02
CA LYS A 337 -3.65 25.18 1.56
C LYS A 337 -3.16 23.81 1.07
N TYR A 338 -3.99 23.10 0.33
CA TYR A 338 -3.63 21.81 -0.27
C TYR A 338 -3.26 22.02 -1.74
N TYR A 339 -2.25 21.30 -2.23
CA TYR A 339 -1.67 21.50 -3.56
C TYR A 339 -2.07 20.41 -4.56
N LYS A 340 -2.46 19.23 -4.08
CA LYS A 340 -3.05 18.14 -4.89
C LYS A 340 -4.19 17.49 -4.11
N LEU A 341 -5.24 17.11 -4.83
CA LEU A 341 -6.27 16.17 -4.38
C LEU A 341 -6.01 14.82 -5.07
N ASP A 342 -6.48 13.73 -4.48
CA ASP A 342 -6.44 12.39 -5.08
C ASP A 342 -7.10 12.40 -6.47
N PRO A 343 -6.36 12.13 -7.56
CA PRO A 343 -6.91 12.10 -8.91
C PRO A 343 -7.53 10.75 -9.28
N LEU A 344 -7.27 9.68 -8.51
CA LEU A 344 -7.69 8.33 -8.84
C LEU A 344 -8.99 7.94 -8.15
N THR A 345 -9.23 8.37 -6.91
CA THR A 345 -10.41 7.94 -6.14
C THR A 345 -11.40 9.10 -6.00
N PRO A 346 -12.67 8.93 -6.42
CA PRO A 346 -13.67 9.98 -6.35
C PRO A 346 -13.96 10.41 -4.89
N ASP A 347 -14.85 11.38 -4.74
CA ASP A 347 -15.38 11.73 -3.43
C ASP A 347 -16.28 10.60 -2.89
N ILE A 348 -15.70 9.76 -2.02
CA ILE A 348 -16.34 8.62 -1.36
C ILE A 348 -17.23 9.03 -0.18
N PHE A 349 -17.34 10.32 0.15
CA PHE A 349 -18.15 10.78 1.27
C PHE A 349 -19.65 10.73 0.91
N PRO A 350 -20.50 10.06 1.72
CA PRO A 350 -21.95 10.05 1.53
C PRO A 350 -22.54 11.45 1.40
N LYS A 351 -23.18 11.74 0.26
CA LYS A 351 -23.68 13.08 -0.11
C LYS A 351 -24.93 13.52 0.66
N THR A 352 -25.53 12.63 1.45
CA THR A 352 -26.97 12.69 1.78
C THR A 352 -27.29 13.09 3.23
N LEU A 353 -26.30 13.13 4.13
CA LEU A 353 -26.53 13.56 5.53
C LEU A 353 -27.05 15.01 5.66
N ALA A 354 -26.87 15.85 4.65
CA ALA A 354 -27.30 17.24 4.65
C ALA A 354 -28.84 17.44 4.62
N ARG A 355 -29.64 16.41 4.29
CA ARG A 355 -31.11 16.54 4.12
C ARG A 355 -31.96 16.05 5.29
N ALA A 356 -31.37 15.42 6.31
CA ALA A 356 -32.13 14.86 7.45
C ALA A 356 -32.70 15.92 8.41
N GLY A 357 -32.32 17.20 8.28
CA GLY A 357 -32.72 18.29 9.19
C GLY A 357 -33.79 19.25 8.65
N GLU A 358 -34.31 19.04 7.43
CA GLU A 358 -35.09 20.06 6.69
C GLU A 358 -36.56 19.64 6.45
N ALA A 359 -37.11 18.76 7.30
CA ALA A 359 -38.36 18.04 7.01
C ALA A 359 -39.36 17.89 8.19
N ASP A 360 -39.53 18.89 9.06
CA ASP A 360 -40.70 18.95 9.97
C ASP A 360 -41.19 20.37 10.38
N SER A 361 -40.99 21.38 9.53
CA SER A 361 -41.48 22.76 9.76
C SER A 361 -42.66 23.15 8.84
N GLY A 362 -43.49 22.15 8.46
CA GLY A 362 -44.48 22.27 7.38
C GLY A 362 -45.96 22.35 7.78
N VAL A 363 -46.35 21.96 9.00
CA VAL A 363 -47.78 21.87 9.39
C VAL A 363 -48.33 23.23 9.83
N LYS A 364 -48.62 24.11 8.87
CA LYS A 364 -49.52 25.25 9.10
C LYS A 364 -50.97 24.78 9.10
N GLN A 365 -51.56 24.63 10.29
CA GLN A 365 -53.02 24.71 10.42
C GLN A 365 -53.47 26.15 10.16
N MET A 366 -54.43 26.31 9.26
CA MET A 366 -55.38 27.42 9.22
C MET A 366 -56.74 26.83 8.85
N GLY A 367 -57.80 27.34 9.49
CA GLY A 367 -59.20 27.05 9.17
C GLY A 367 -59.98 28.36 9.09
#